data_AF-A0A357B3H2-F1
#
_entry.id   AF-A0A357B3H2-F1
#
_cell.length_a   1.000
_cell.length_b   1.000
_cell.length_c   1.000
_cell.angle_alpha   90.00
_cell.angle_beta   90.00
_cell.angle_gamma   90.00
#
_symmetry.space_group_name_H-M   'P 1'
#
loop_
_entity.id
_entity.type
_entity.pdbx_description
1 polymer ?
#
loop_
_entity_poly.entity_id
_entity_poly.type
_entity_poly.pdbx_seq_one_letter_code
_entity_poly.pdbx_strand_id
1 'polypeptide(L)'
;MSSTGKTETLGLNQWARTDAVRMDDFNADNAKIEAALTSLLPIRRIRTVTVSQDTLTMEVDLSDINMNDYSQIWIDFRLGVDWTAKKDMYLRLNNIATDSYKCAYISSNQFWPTTYNYMYLYTGLYRFSLGAAVSWLIPTYIPYGEVASTALTPANWTSITCYRTGVLPIPAGGTVKIYGVVK
;
A
#
# COMPACT_ATOMS: atom_id res chain seq x y z
N MET A 1 -16.58 -35.53 -25.79
CA MET A 1 -16.49 -34.50 -26.84
C MET A 1 -16.13 -33.19 -26.18
N SER A 2 -15.08 -32.52 -26.65
CA SER A 2 -14.68 -31.18 -26.19
C SER A 2 -15.58 -30.12 -26.82
N SER A 3 -15.91 -29.05 -26.08
CA SER A 3 -16.58 -27.88 -26.64
C SER A 3 -15.70 -27.25 -27.75
N THR A 4 -16.22 -27.23 -28.97
CA THR A 4 -15.59 -26.55 -30.13
C THR A 4 -15.84 -25.04 -30.14
N GLY A 5 -16.61 -24.52 -29.19
CA GLY A 5 -16.80 -23.08 -28.97
C GLY A 5 -15.95 -22.57 -27.82
N LYS A 6 -14.90 -21.81 -28.13
CA LYS A 6 -14.18 -20.96 -27.17
C LYS A 6 -13.94 -19.57 -27.74
N THR A 7 -13.87 -18.55 -26.88
CA THR A 7 -13.47 -17.20 -27.32
C THR A 7 -11.99 -17.18 -27.70
N GLU A 8 -11.64 -16.48 -28.77
CA GLU A 8 -10.26 -16.47 -29.30
C GLU A 8 -9.28 -15.79 -28.33
N THR A 9 -9.67 -14.66 -27.72
CA THR A 9 -8.77 -13.84 -26.89
C THR A 9 -8.52 -14.42 -25.50
N LEU A 10 -9.55 -15.01 -24.87
CA LEU A 10 -9.52 -15.43 -23.46
C LEU A 10 -9.78 -16.92 -23.26
N GLY A 11 -10.06 -17.69 -24.32
CA GLY A 11 -10.29 -19.13 -24.23
C GLY A 11 -11.49 -19.52 -23.36
N LEU A 12 -12.47 -18.63 -23.21
CA LEU A 12 -13.68 -18.84 -22.40
C LEU A 12 -14.62 -19.79 -23.15
N ASN A 13 -15.26 -20.73 -22.46
CA ASN A 13 -16.21 -21.64 -23.09
C ASN A 13 -17.44 -20.87 -23.63
N GLN A 14 -17.84 -21.22 -24.85
CA GLN A 14 -19.10 -20.80 -25.45
C GLN A 14 -20.09 -21.96 -25.36
N TRP A 15 -21.33 -21.69 -24.93
CA TRP A 15 -22.39 -22.70 -24.87
C TRP A 15 -23.19 -22.73 -26.16
N ALA A 16 -23.33 -23.91 -26.76
CA ALA A 16 -24.45 -24.19 -27.66
C ALA A 16 -25.74 -24.35 -26.83
N ARG A 17 -26.90 -24.09 -27.46
CA ARG A 17 -28.22 -24.20 -26.80
C ARG A 17 -28.56 -25.61 -26.29
N THR A 18 -27.81 -26.62 -26.75
CA THR A 18 -27.94 -28.03 -26.38
C THR A 18 -26.95 -28.47 -25.28
N ASP A 19 -26.04 -27.60 -24.85
CA ASP A 19 -24.99 -27.98 -23.90
C ASP A 19 -25.53 -28.10 -22.48
N ALA A 20 -25.03 -29.10 -21.76
CA ALA A 20 -25.31 -29.26 -20.33
C ALA A 20 -24.39 -28.36 -19.51
N VAL A 21 -24.95 -27.66 -18.52
CA VAL A 21 -24.18 -26.82 -17.57
C VAL A 21 -23.17 -27.67 -16.81
N ARG A 22 -21.90 -27.26 -16.82
CA ARG A 22 -20.81 -27.93 -16.11
C ARG A 22 -20.14 -26.95 -15.15
N MET A 23 -20.06 -27.35 -13.87
CA MET A 23 -19.48 -26.54 -12.81
C MET A 23 -17.99 -26.24 -13.06
N ASP A 24 -17.22 -27.23 -13.52
CA ASP A 24 -15.78 -27.08 -13.74
C ASP A 24 -15.47 -26.10 -14.89
N ASP A 25 -16.23 -26.17 -15.99
CA ASP A 25 -16.10 -25.25 -17.12
C ASP A 25 -16.43 -23.80 -16.72
N PHE A 26 -17.49 -23.61 -15.92
CA PHE A 26 -17.87 -22.31 -15.37
C PHE A 26 -16.82 -21.74 -14.40
N ASN A 27 -16.34 -22.56 -13.47
CA ASN A 27 -15.30 -22.15 -12.51
C ASN A 27 -13.96 -21.84 -13.20
N ALA A 28 -13.59 -22.61 -14.23
CA ALA A 28 -12.39 -22.37 -15.03
C ALA A 28 -12.48 -21.04 -15.81
N ASP A 29 -13.65 -20.67 -16.33
CA ASP A 29 -13.84 -19.40 -17.01
C ASP A 29 -13.88 -18.21 -16.05
N ASN A 30 -14.51 -18.35 -14.88
CA ASN A 30 -14.44 -17.35 -13.82
C ASN A 30 -12.98 -17.09 -13.39
N ALA A 31 -12.17 -18.14 -13.25
CA ALA A 31 -10.74 -17.99 -12.93
C ALA A 31 -9.95 -17.23 -14.02
N LYS A 32 -10.24 -17.46 -15.30
CA LYS A 32 -9.63 -16.71 -16.42
C LYS A 32 -10.07 -15.25 -16.42
N ILE A 33 -11.36 -14.98 -16.19
CA ILE A 33 -11.92 -13.62 -16.14
C ILE A 33 -11.32 -12.85 -14.96
N GLU A 34 -11.25 -13.44 -13.77
CA GLU A 34 -10.65 -12.83 -12.58
C GLU A 34 -9.16 -12.52 -12.80
N ALA A 35 -8.42 -13.44 -13.42
CA ALA A 35 -7.02 -13.23 -13.77
C ALA A 35 -6.83 -12.10 -14.80
N ALA A 36 -7.69 -12.04 -15.82
CA ALA A 36 -7.67 -10.99 -16.85
C ALA A 36 -8.05 -9.61 -16.27
N LEU A 37 -9.09 -9.53 -15.43
CA LEU A 37 -9.45 -8.28 -14.75
C LEU A 37 -8.35 -7.83 -13.79
N THR A 38 -7.81 -8.74 -12.99
CA THR A 38 -6.69 -8.45 -12.07
C THR A 38 -5.44 -7.99 -12.81
N SER A 39 -5.17 -8.51 -14.02
CA SER A 39 -4.04 -8.04 -14.84
C SER A 39 -4.23 -6.61 -15.32
N LEU A 40 -5.45 -6.24 -15.72
CA LEU A 40 -5.84 -4.90 -16.19
C LEU A 40 -5.97 -3.84 -15.08
N LEU A 41 -6.20 -4.24 -13.82
CA LEU A 41 -6.28 -3.29 -12.70
C LEU A 41 -4.89 -2.64 -12.45
N PRO A 42 -4.76 -1.30 -12.61
CA PRO A 42 -3.48 -0.63 -12.45
C PRO A 42 -3.04 -0.59 -10.99
N ILE A 43 -3.97 -0.71 -10.03
CA ILE A 43 -3.72 -0.74 -8.60
C ILE A 43 -4.04 -2.15 -8.08
N ARG A 44 -3.05 -2.81 -7.47
CA ARG A 44 -3.21 -4.13 -6.84
C ARG A 44 -2.93 -4.06 -5.35
N ARG A 45 -3.73 -4.72 -4.52
CA ARG A 45 -3.47 -4.86 -3.08
C ARG A 45 -2.37 -5.89 -2.85
N ILE A 46 -1.23 -5.49 -2.28
CA ILE A 46 -0.06 -6.35 -2.10
C ILE A 46 -0.02 -6.93 -0.67
N ARG A 47 -0.34 -6.10 0.35
CA ARG A 47 -0.35 -6.54 1.76
C ARG A 47 -1.58 -6.01 2.49
N THR A 48 -2.02 -6.75 3.49
CA THR A 48 -2.88 -6.25 4.56
C THR A 48 -2.39 -6.84 5.86
N VAL A 49 -2.19 -5.99 6.87
CA VAL A 49 -1.80 -6.42 8.22
C VAL A 49 -2.82 -5.84 9.20
N THR A 50 -3.25 -6.67 10.14
CA THR A 50 -4.21 -6.32 11.19
C THR A 50 -3.52 -6.45 12.55
N VAL A 51 -3.68 -5.44 13.40
CA VAL A 51 -3.20 -5.44 14.78
C VAL A 51 -4.07 -6.39 15.60
N SER A 52 -3.47 -7.45 16.15
CA SER A 52 -4.17 -8.48 16.93
C SER A 52 -4.48 -8.07 18.36
N GLN A 53 -3.66 -7.20 18.94
CA GLN A 53 -3.76 -6.69 20.31
C GLN A 53 -3.20 -5.26 20.38
N ASP A 54 -3.66 -4.48 21.34
CA ASP A 54 -3.21 -3.11 21.57
C ASP A 54 -1.67 -3.03 21.66
N THR A 55 -1.07 -2.18 20.81
CA THR A 55 0.39 -2.06 20.71
C THR A 55 0.85 -0.61 20.47
N LEU A 56 2.03 -0.26 20.96
CA LEU A 56 2.67 1.04 20.66
C LEU A 56 3.42 1.02 19.31
N THR A 57 3.70 -0.17 18.77
CA THR A 57 4.50 -0.36 17.55
C THR A 57 3.94 -1.51 16.71
N MET A 58 3.92 -1.31 15.39
CA MET A 58 3.49 -2.27 14.39
C MET A 58 4.52 -2.26 13.25
N GLU A 59 5.12 -3.42 12.97
CA GLU A 59 5.99 -3.61 11.82
C GLU A 59 5.25 -4.38 10.72
N VAL A 60 5.51 -3.99 9.47
CA VAL A 60 5.00 -4.64 8.27
C VAL A 60 6.19 -5.04 7.42
N ASP A 61 6.39 -6.35 7.29
CA ASP A 61 7.39 -6.94 6.40
C ASP A 61 6.92 -6.86 4.94
N LEU A 62 7.86 -6.48 4.08
CA LEU A 62 7.74 -6.31 2.64
C LEU A 62 8.94 -6.94 1.89
N SER A 63 9.79 -7.72 2.56
CA SER A 63 11.03 -8.28 2.01
C SER A 63 10.81 -9.27 0.85
N ASP A 64 9.63 -9.89 0.77
CA ASP A 64 9.12 -10.73 -0.32
C ASP A 64 8.52 -9.92 -1.50
N ILE A 65 8.40 -8.59 -1.39
CA ILE A 65 7.81 -7.74 -2.43
C ILE A 65 8.92 -7.03 -3.22
N ASN A 66 9.00 -7.31 -4.52
CA ASN A 66 9.85 -6.55 -5.43
C ASN A 66 9.22 -5.18 -5.75
N MET A 67 9.64 -4.12 -5.05
CA MET A 67 9.12 -2.78 -5.28
C MET A 67 9.41 -2.23 -6.69
N ASN A 68 10.35 -2.82 -7.43
CA ASN A 68 10.61 -2.42 -8.82
C ASN A 68 9.44 -2.71 -9.76
N ASP A 69 8.53 -3.62 -9.41
CA ASP A 69 7.34 -3.93 -10.22
C ASP A 69 6.27 -2.83 -10.16
N TYR A 70 6.45 -1.85 -9.25
CA TYR A 70 5.50 -0.77 -9.01
C TYR A 70 6.10 0.60 -9.32
N SER A 71 5.27 1.51 -9.85
CA SER A 71 5.58 2.93 -10.05
C SER A 71 5.26 3.76 -8.80
N GLN A 72 4.30 3.30 -7.99
CA GLN A 72 3.90 3.93 -6.74
C GLN A 72 3.46 2.87 -5.72
N ILE A 73 3.67 3.14 -4.44
CA ILE A 73 3.10 2.36 -3.34
C ILE A 73 2.11 3.23 -2.57
N TRP A 74 0.88 2.75 -2.41
CA TRP A 74 -0.19 3.43 -1.70
C TRP A 74 -0.46 2.70 -0.37
N ILE A 75 -0.60 3.42 0.73
CA ILE A 75 -0.78 2.86 2.07
C ILE A 75 -1.99 3.52 2.73
N ASP A 76 -2.99 2.72 3.09
CA ASP A 76 -4.18 3.15 3.84
C ASP A 76 -4.05 2.73 5.31
N PHE A 77 -3.97 3.72 6.21
CA PHE A 77 -3.89 3.52 7.65
C PHE A 77 -5.28 3.68 8.29
N ARG A 78 -5.85 2.58 8.77
CA ARG A 78 -7.15 2.50 9.45
C ARG A 78 -6.95 2.01 10.88
N LEU A 79 -6.30 2.85 11.69
CA LEU A 79 -5.76 2.49 12.99
C LEU A 79 -6.66 2.84 14.18
N GLY A 80 -7.97 3.05 13.96
CA GLY A 80 -8.98 3.13 15.03
C GLY A 80 -8.78 4.24 16.07
N VAL A 81 -8.13 5.35 15.72
CA VAL A 81 -7.64 6.34 16.68
C VAL A 81 -8.72 7.33 17.11
N ASP A 82 -8.83 7.58 18.42
CA ASP A 82 -9.60 8.71 18.96
C ASP A 82 -8.91 10.05 18.68
N TRP A 83 -9.62 10.96 18.01
CA TRP A 83 -9.11 12.25 17.55
C TRP A 83 -8.95 13.31 18.66
N THR A 84 -9.50 13.05 19.84
CA THR A 84 -9.63 14.00 20.95
C THR A 84 -8.30 14.37 21.60
N ALA A 85 -7.25 13.56 21.40
CA ALA A 85 -5.90 13.86 21.84
C ALA A 85 -4.94 13.88 20.64
N LYS A 86 -4.31 15.04 20.38
CA LYS A 86 -3.16 15.14 19.47
C LYS A 86 -2.05 14.23 20.01
N LYS A 87 -1.88 13.06 19.40
CA LYS A 87 -0.93 12.02 19.79
C LYS A 87 -0.17 11.60 18.55
N ASP A 88 1.12 11.88 18.57
CA ASP A 88 1.96 11.77 17.39
C ASP A 88 2.19 10.29 17.06
N MET A 89 1.68 9.89 15.90
CA MET A 89 1.88 8.57 15.32
C MET A 89 2.84 8.73 14.14
N TYR A 90 3.83 7.86 14.03
CA TYR A 90 4.98 8.05 13.15
C TYR A 90 5.19 6.85 12.23
N LEU A 91 5.65 7.15 11.01
CA LEU A 91 6.09 6.16 10.02
C LEU A 91 7.61 6.18 9.87
N ARG A 92 8.24 5.01 9.94
CA ARG A 92 9.60 4.73 9.47
C ARG A 92 9.56 3.77 8.29
N LEU A 93 10.49 3.91 7.37
CA LEU A 93 10.76 2.97 6.28
C LEU A 93 12.11 2.30 6.56
N ASN A 94 12.16 0.96 6.52
CA ASN A 94 13.34 0.14 6.86
C ASN A 94 14.00 0.45 8.23
N ASN A 95 13.33 1.18 9.12
CA ASN A 95 13.91 1.69 10.38
C ASN A 95 15.25 2.45 10.20
N ILE A 96 15.49 3.10 9.04
CA ILE A 96 16.79 3.68 8.64
C ILE A 96 17.27 4.87 9.51
N ALA A 97 16.39 5.51 10.28
CA ALA A 97 16.69 6.72 11.03
C ALA A 97 16.27 6.62 12.51
N THR A 98 16.81 7.52 13.34
CA THR A 98 16.66 7.52 14.81
C THR A 98 15.72 8.60 15.37
N ASP A 99 15.47 9.73 14.67
CA ASP A 99 14.46 10.78 14.98
C ASP A 99 13.78 11.44 13.72
N SER A 100 12.68 12.18 13.89
CA SER A 100 11.58 12.44 12.90
C SER A 100 11.81 13.24 11.58
N TYR A 101 10.86 13.19 10.60
CA TYR A 101 10.69 14.17 9.46
C TYR A 101 9.80 15.27 10.06
N LYS A 102 9.32 16.16 9.18
CA LYS A 102 8.03 16.78 9.33
C LYS A 102 7.22 16.57 8.05
N CYS A 103 5.90 16.42 8.18
CA CYS A 103 5.03 16.95 7.13
C CYS A 103 5.21 18.48 7.15
N ALA A 104 5.41 19.09 5.98
CA ALA A 104 5.77 20.50 5.92
C ALA A 104 4.52 21.37 6.14
N TYR A 105 4.34 21.90 7.35
CA TYR A 105 3.41 23.00 7.55
C TYR A 105 4.02 24.28 6.98
N ILE A 106 3.62 24.66 5.77
CA ILE A 106 4.10 25.90 5.13
C ILE A 106 3.44 27.11 5.80
N SER A 107 4.03 27.57 6.91
CA SER A 107 3.85 28.93 7.40
C SER A 107 5.16 29.70 7.23
N SER A 108 5.17 30.62 6.25
CA SER A 108 6.28 31.49 5.82
C SER A 108 7.43 30.85 5.01
N ASN A 109 7.90 31.59 4.00
CA ASN A 109 8.86 31.16 2.98
C ASN A 109 10.29 30.97 3.53
N GLN A 110 10.65 29.76 3.95
CA GLN A 110 12.05 29.38 4.17
C GLN A 110 12.33 27.95 3.70
N PHE A 111 12.83 27.83 2.47
CA PHE A 111 13.44 26.60 1.97
C PHE A 111 14.83 26.43 2.59
N TRP A 112 14.97 25.52 3.55
CA TRP A 112 16.26 25.11 4.10
C TRP A 112 16.66 23.74 3.53
N PRO A 113 17.79 23.63 2.79
CA PRO A 113 18.22 22.37 2.19
C PRO A 113 18.87 21.47 3.25
N THR A 114 18.04 20.65 3.90
CA THR A 114 18.46 19.71 4.95
C THR A 114 17.62 18.44 4.89
N THR A 115 18.26 17.29 5.14
CA THR A 115 17.64 15.96 5.01
C THR A 115 16.86 15.61 6.29
N TYR A 116 15.57 15.26 6.16
CA TYR A 116 14.63 14.95 7.27
C TYR A 116 14.08 13.51 7.13
N ASN A 117 13.62 12.78 8.18
CA ASN A 117 13.52 11.28 8.10
C ASN A 117 12.33 10.39 8.67
N TYR A 118 11.20 10.86 9.26
CA TYR A 118 9.95 10.11 9.73
C TYR A 118 8.58 10.86 9.64
N MET A 119 7.46 10.26 9.19
CA MET A 119 6.22 11.05 8.89
C MET A 119 5.17 11.07 10.01
N TYR A 120 4.50 12.21 10.26
CA TYR A 120 3.23 12.28 11.01
C TYR A 120 2.08 11.55 10.29
N LEU A 121 1.54 10.50 10.92
CA LEU A 121 0.43 9.71 10.41
C LEU A 121 -0.92 10.18 10.95
N TYR A 122 -1.72 10.77 10.08
CA TYR A 122 -3.18 10.80 10.17
C TYR A 122 -3.77 9.50 9.60
N THR A 123 -4.96 9.07 10.01
CA THR A 123 -5.63 7.94 9.33
C THR A 123 -6.04 8.37 7.92
N GLY A 124 -5.78 7.54 6.92
CA GLY A 124 -6.07 7.84 5.53
C GLY A 124 -5.03 7.26 4.57
N LEU A 125 -5.11 7.71 3.32
CA LEU A 125 -4.32 7.20 2.20
C LEU A 125 -3.06 8.06 1.98
N TYR A 126 -1.94 7.36 1.81
CA TYR A 126 -0.62 7.91 1.54
C TYR A 126 -0.06 7.30 0.28
N ARG A 127 0.64 8.09 -0.54
CA ARG A 127 1.19 7.65 -1.82
C ARG A 127 2.68 7.95 -1.93
N PHE A 128 3.50 6.91 -2.03
CA PHE A 128 4.94 6.96 -2.34
C PHE A 128 5.19 6.84 -3.84
N SER A 129 5.91 7.78 -4.44
CA SER A 129 6.42 7.65 -5.82
C SER A 129 7.77 6.93 -5.86
N LEU A 130 7.91 5.94 -6.75
CA LEU A 130 9.12 5.13 -6.91
C LEU A 130 9.90 5.53 -8.17
N GLY A 131 11.09 6.13 -7.96
CA GLY A 131 12.07 6.42 -9.01
C GLY A 131 13.44 5.83 -8.66
N ALA A 132 14.53 6.52 -9.00
CA ALA A 132 15.88 6.16 -8.56
C ALA A 132 16.03 6.20 -7.02
N ALA A 133 15.19 6.98 -6.34
CA ALA A 133 14.96 6.94 -4.90
C ALA A 133 13.44 7.00 -4.63
N VAL A 134 13.04 6.65 -3.41
CA VAL A 134 11.69 6.96 -2.90
C VAL A 134 11.64 8.46 -2.60
N SER A 135 10.69 9.18 -3.22
CA SER A 135 10.81 10.64 -3.39
C SER A 135 9.62 11.47 -2.90
N TRP A 136 8.39 11.04 -3.15
CA TRP A 136 7.21 11.88 -2.92
C TRP A 136 6.16 11.18 -2.10
N LEU A 137 5.67 11.87 -1.07
CA LEU A 137 4.56 11.43 -0.23
C LEU A 137 3.45 12.48 -0.23
N ILE A 138 2.25 12.11 -0.72
CA ILE A 138 1.11 13.01 -0.74
C ILE A 138 0.01 12.45 0.18
N PRO A 139 -0.23 13.05 1.35
CA PRO A 139 -1.42 12.77 2.16
C PRO A 139 -2.65 13.38 1.46
N THR A 140 -3.77 12.68 1.44
CA THR A 140 -5.00 13.18 0.78
C THR A 140 -5.73 14.31 1.51
N TYR A 141 -5.26 14.73 2.70
CA TYR A 141 -5.99 15.66 3.59
C TYR A 141 -5.22 16.93 3.99
N ILE A 142 -3.90 16.99 3.83
CA ILE A 142 -3.06 18.14 4.23
C ILE A 142 -1.98 18.36 3.15
N PRO A 143 -1.71 19.60 2.72
CA PRO A 143 -0.76 19.87 1.65
C PRO A 143 0.70 19.62 2.09
N TYR A 144 1.30 18.60 1.50
CA TYR A 144 2.74 18.31 1.40
C TYR A 144 3.49 17.83 2.66
N GLY A 145 4.05 16.61 2.55
CA GLY A 145 5.12 16.13 3.44
C GLY A 145 6.10 15.31 2.60
N GLU A 146 7.38 15.68 2.61
CA GLU A 146 8.37 15.02 1.75
C GLU A 146 9.08 13.88 2.47
N VAL A 147 9.29 12.78 1.75
CA VAL A 147 10.11 11.64 2.17
C VAL A 147 11.21 11.48 1.15
N ALA A 148 12.28 12.25 1.33
CA ALA A 148 13.46 12.23 0.48
C ALA A 148 14.65 11.63 1.24
N SER A 149 14.89 10.33 1.03
CA SER A 149 16.09 9.66 1.51
C SER A 149 16.82 9.02 0.34
N THR A 150 18.04 9.46 0.08
CA THR A 150 18.92 8.87 -0.94
C THR A 150 19.38 7.46 -0.58
N ALA A 151 19.22 7.05 0.69
CA ALA A 151 19.49 5.69 1.15
C ALA A 151 18.33 4.71 0.84
N LEU A 152 17.12 5.20 0.53
CA LEU A 152 15.96 4.37 0.25
C LEU A 152 15.62 4.33 -1.24
N THR A 153 15.75 3.15 -1.82
CA THR A 153 15.47 2.85 -3.24
C THR A 153 14.44 1.73 -3.32
N PRO A 154 13.74 1.55 -4.46
CA PRO A 154 12.83 0.40 -4.62
C PRO A 154 13.53 -0.95 -4.38
N ALA A 155 14.80 -1.07 -4.78
CA ALA A 155 15.57 -2.31 -4.62
C ALA A 155 15.93 -2.66 -3.16
N ASN A 156 15.82 -1.73 -2.21
CA ASN A 156 16.18 -1.98 -0.81
C ASN A 156 15.04 -1.71 0.19
N TRP A 157 13.86 -1.26 -0.23
CA TRP A 157 12.72 -1.05 0.67
C TRP A 157 12.06 -2.40 1.06
N THR A 158 12.29 -2.83 2.30
CA THR A 158 11.89 -4.15 2.84
C THR A 158 10.95 -4.09 4.04
N SER A 159 10.82 -2.97 4.75
CA SER A 159 9.85 -2.86 5.85
C SER A 159 9.25 -1.47 6.05
N ILE A 160 8.12 -1.46 6.76
CA ILE A 160 7.47 -0.26 7.30
C ILE A 160 7.29 -0.47 8.80
N THR A 161 7.64 0.54 9.60
CA THR A 161 7.33 0.56 11.03
C THR A 161 6.41 1.73 11.34
N CYS A 162 5.25 1.45 11.92
CA CYS A 162 4.35 2.43 12.52
C CYS A 162 4.54 2.40 14.03
N TYR A 163 4.73 3.55 14.67
CA TYR A 163 4.88 3.60 16.12
C TYR A 163 4.29 4.87 16.74
N ARG A 164 4.06 4.84 18.05
CA ARG A 164 3.60 5.97 18.86
C ARG A 164 4.59 6.31 19.98
N THR A 165 4.71 7.59 20.29
CA THR A 165 5.55 8.12 21.39
C THR A 165 4.77 8.37 22.68
N GLY A 166 3.45 8.16 22.69
CA GLY A 166 2.57 8.43 23.82
C GLY A 166 1.80 7.21 24.34
N VAL A 167 1.10 7.39 25.46
CA VAL A 167 0.46 6.31 26.24
C VAL A 167 -0.71 5.59 25.53
N LEU A 168 -1.35 6.19 24.52
CA LEU A 168 -2.48 5.55 23.83
C LEU A 168 -1.98 4.58 22.75
N PRO A 169 -2.27 3.27 22.84
CA PRO A 169 -1.85 2.30 21.84
C PRO A 169 -2.54 2.52 20.48
N ILE A 170 -2.01 1.84 19.46
CA ILE A 170 -2.77 1.43 18.27
C ILE A 170 -3.68 0.29 18.75
N PRO A 171 -5.01 0.44 18.71
CA PRO A 171 -5.94 -0.57 19.21
C PRO A 171 -5.96 -1.84 18.35
N ALA A 172 -6.33 -2.95 18.98
CA ALA A 172 -6.69 -4.19 18.29
C ALA A 172 -7.73 -3.93 17.19
N GLY A 173 -7.59 -4.60 16.04
CA GLY A 173 -8.41 -4.39 14.85
C GLY A 173 -7.97 -3.21 13.97
N GLY A 174 -6.99 -2.40 14.39
CA GLY A 174 -6.33 -1.45 13.50
C GLY A 174 -5.72 -2.15 12.27
N THR A 175 -5.91 -1.60 11.07
CA THR A 175 -5.36 -2.20 9.83
C THR A 175 -4.47 -1.25 9.04
N VAL A 176 -3.45 -1.84 8.39
CA VAL A 176 -2.62 -1.22 7.36
C VAL A 176 -2.81 -2.00 6.08
N LYS A 177 -3.25 -1.32 5.01
CA LYS A 177 -3.46 -1.92 3.68
C LYS A 177 -2.49 -1.27 2.70
N ILE A 178 -1.74 -2.09 1.98
CA ILE A 178 -0.72 -1.64 1.03
C ILE A 178 -1.13 -2.09 -0.36
N TYR A 179 -1.06 -1.15 -1.29
CA TYR A 179 -1.37 -1.32 -2.70
C TYR A 179 -0.19 -0.82 -3.53
N GLY A 180 0.03 -1.41 -4.70
CA GLY A 180 1.01 -0.92 -5.67
C GLY A 180 0.33 -0.53 -6.98
N VAL A 181 0.76 0.58 -7.55
CA VAL A 181 0.46 0.93 -8.94
C VAL A 181 1.48 0.17 -9.81
N VAL A 182 1.02 -0.80 -10.59
CA VAL A 182 1.86 -1.62 -11.47
C VAL A 182 2.49 -0.73 -12.56
N LYS A 183 3.69 -1.07 -13.02
CA LYS A 183 4.35 -0.44 -14.18
C LYS A 183 3.85 -0.97 -15.52
#